data_AF-A0AAE1L0K8-F1
#
_entry.id   AF-A0AAE1L0K8-F1
#
_cell.length_a   1.000
_cell.length_b   1.000
_cell.length_c   1.000
_cell.angle_alpha   90.00
_cell.angle_beta   90.00
_cell.angle_gamma   90.00
#
_symmetry.space_group_name_H-M   'P 1'
#
loop_
_entity.id
_entity.type
_entity.pdbx_description
1 polymer ?
#
loop_
_entity_poly.entity_id
_entity_poly.type
_entity_poly.pdbx_seq_one_letter_code
_entity_poly.pdbx_strand_id
1 'polypeptide(L)'
;MWIQCSAKDAGYAEPKAFSSTTYAKYAKFINEKSIEMVKNIDAPAAVVEFYATELNRKPDENGILDIDVSDGSWHTPGHKSLLGTGAIIDVHTGLVLDYENLSKFCTKCNIKNAELKKNDNYRGTIRDMEDRTCFRV
;
A
#
# COMPACT_ATOMS: atom_id res chain seq x y z
N MET A 1 -18.98 -19.34 -3.52
CA MET A 1 -18.35 -20.22 -2.51
C MET A 1 -16.99 -19.60 -2.21
N TRP A 2 -16.84 -18.94 -1.06
CA TRP A 2 -15.60 -18.25 -0.70
C TRP A 2 -14.77 -19.17 0.19
N ILE A 3 -13.56 -19.51 -0.26
CA ILE A 3 -12.63 -20.33 0.52
C ILE A 3 -11.93 -19.38 1.50
N GLN A 4 -12.34 -19.40 2.77
CA GLN A 4 -11.49 -18.89 3.84
C GLN A 4 -10.33 -19.89 4.01
N CYS A 5 -9.17 -19.61 3.42
CA CYS A 5 -7.94 -20.29 3.82
C CYS A 5 -7.53 -19.77 5.21
N SER A 6 -8.00 -20.43 6.26
CA SER A 6 -7.48 -20.24 7.60
C SER A 6 -6.09 -20.91 7.66
N ALA A 7 -5.05 -20.14 7.99
CA ALA A 7 -3.67 -20.64 8.11
C ALA A 7 -3.54 -21.83 9.10
N LYS A 8 -4.51 -21.99 10.01
CA LYS A 8 -4.59 -23.11 10.96
C LYS A 8 -4.90 -24.44 10.27
N ASP A 9 -5.65 -24.42 9.18
CA ASP A 9 -6.09 -25.63 8.47
C ASP A 9 -4.99 -26.21 7.57
N ALA A 10 -3.95 -25.40 7.29
CA ALA A 10 -2.82 -25.77 6.43
C ALA A 10 -1.60 -26.32 7.20
N GLY A 11 -1.72 -26.57 8.52
CA GLY A 11 -0.67 -27.23 9.32
C GLY A 11 0.60 -26.40 9.55
N TYR A 12 0.58 -25.10 9.25
CA TYR A 12 1.70 -24.21 9.54
C TYR A 12 1.69 -23.82 11.02
N ALA A 13 2.83 -24.03 11.69
CA ALA A 13 3.01 -23.58 13.08
C ALA A 13 2.82 -22.06 13.16
N GLU A 14 2.06 -21.58 14.15
CA GLU A 14 1.93 -20.14 14.40
C GLU A 14 3.33 -19.54 14.57
N PRO A 15 3.72 -18.54 13.75
CA PRO A 15 5.05 -17.97 13.83
C PRO A 15 5.26 -17.40 15.23
N LYS A 16 6.34 -17.83 15.90
CA LYS A 16 6.72 -17.28 17.21
C LYS A 16 6.84 -15.76 17.09
N ALA A 17 6.24 -15.03 18.02
CA ALA A 17 6.32 -13.58 18.05
C ALA A 17 7.78 -13.14 18.03
N PHE A 18 8.18 -12.43 16.98
CA PHE A 18 9.51 -11.82 16.89
C PHE A 18 9.68 -10.81 18.03
N SER A 19 10.90 -10.70 18.58
CA SER A 19 11.19 -9.55 19.44
C SER A 19 11.07 -8.26 18.60
N SER A 20 10.59 -7.18 19.23
CA SER A 20 10.39 -5.89 18.54
C SER A 20 11.70 -5.36 17.91
N THR A 21 12.83 -5.62 18.55
CA THR A 21 14.16 -5.23 18.06
C THR A 21 14.61 -6.03 16.85
N THR A 22 14.31 -7.32 16.79
CA THR A 22 14.62 -8.16 15.62
C THR A 22 13.69 -7.84 14.46
N TYR A 23 12.39 -7.66 14.71
CA TYR A 23 11.42 -7.27 13.68
C TYR A 23 11.82 -5.94 13.01
N ALA A 24 12.17 -4.92 13.80
CA ALA A 24 12.56 -3.62 13.27
C ALA A 24 13.82 -3.69 12.39
N LYS A 25 14.80 -4.50 12.76
CA LYS A 25 16.02 -4.71 11.95
C LYS A 25 15.70 -5.35 10.60
N TYR A 26 14.92 -6.43 10.60
CA TYR A 26 14.53 -7.11 9.36
C TYR A 26 13.62 -6.26 8.49
N ALA A 27 12.65 -5.55 9.08
CA ALA A 27 11.76 -4.65 8.34
C ALA A 27 12.54 -3.53 7.63
N LYS A 28 13.55 -2.95 8.31
CA LYS A 28 14.44 -1.95 7.70
C LYS A 28 15.25 -2.54 6.54
N PHE A 29 15.85 -3.71 6.76
CA PHE A 29 16.62 -4.40 5.73
C PHE A 29 15.78 -4.72 4.49
N ILE A 30 14.56 -5.26 4.69
CA ILE A 30 13.64 -5.57 3.59
C ILE A 30 13.25 -4.30 2.84
N ASN A 31 12.95 -3.21 3.55
CA ASN A 31 12.58 -1.95 2.94
C ASN A 31 13.71 -1.36 2.08
N GLU A 32 14.95 -1.34 2.61
CA GLU A 32 16.11 -0.86 1.86
C GLU A 32 16.32 -1.67 0.57
N LYS A 33 16.21 -3.00 0.66
CA LYS A 33 16.32 -3.89 -0.49
C LYS A 33 15.16 -3.75 -1.48
N SER A 34 13.94 -3.54 -1.00
CA SER A 34 12.78 -3.28 -1.88
C SER A 34 12.92 -1.96 -2.61
N ILE A 35 13.40 -0.91 -1.94
CA ILE A 35 13.64 0.39 -2.59
C ILE A 35 14.72 0.26 -3.67
N GLU A 36 15.78 -0.50 -3.40
CA GLU A 36 16.84 -0.76 -4.37
C GLU A 36 16.32 -1.50 -5.61
N MET A 37 15.46 -2.51 -5.43
CA MET A 37 14.81 -3.22 -6.54
C MET A 37 13.87 -2.31 -7.34
N VAL A 38 13.00 -1.55 -6.66
CA VAL A 38 11.99 -0.71 -7.31
C VAL A 38 12.62 0.44 -8.09
N LYS A 39 13.73 1.02 -7.63
CA LYS A 39 14.43 2.10 -8.34
C LYS A 39 14.90 1.73 -9.75
N ASN A 40 15.13 0.45 -10.01
CA ASN A 40 15.62 -0.02 -11.30
C ASN A 40 14.47 -0.40 -12.25
N ILE A 41 13.22 -0.38 -11.78
CA ILE A 41 12.05 -0.81 -12.54
C ILE A 41 11.16 0.40 -12.74
N ASP A 42 11.09 0.89 -13.97
CA ASP A 42 10.02 1.78 -14.39
C ASP A 42 8.79 0.92 -14.73
N ALA A 43 7.95 0.68 -13.72
CA ALA A 43 6.80 -0.21 -13.85
C ALA A 43 5.83 0.22 -14.97
N PRO A 44 5.43 1.49 -15.09
CA PRO A 44 4.62 1.95 -16.22
C PRO A 44 5.24 1.67 -17.59
N ALA A 45 6.53 1.95 -17.77
CA ALA A 45 7.19 1.72 -19.05
C ALA A 45 7.24 0.23 -19.42
N ALA A 46 7.55 -0.63 -18.45
CA ALA A 46 7.58 -2.08 -18.63
C ALA A 46 6.20 -2.65 -19.00
N VAL A 47 5.12 -2.14 -18.39
CA VAL A 47 3.75 -2.54 -18.72
C VAL A 47 3.39 -2.10 -20.14
N VAL A 48 3.69 -0.87 -20.53
CA VAL A 48 3.42 -0.39 -21.90
C VAL A 48 4.15 -1.25 -22.94
N GLU A 49 5.42 -1.59 -22.70
CA GLU A 49 6.18 -2.46 -23.60
C GLU A 49 5.54 -3.84 -23.71
N PHE A 50 5.18 -4.47 -22.58
CA PHE A 50 4.53 -5.79 -22.55
C PHE A 50 3.22 -5.81 -23.35
N TYR A 51 2.36 -4.82 -23.17
CA TYR A 51 1.07 -4.76 -23.89
C TYR A 51 1.26 -4.54 -25.39
N ALA A 52 2.29 -3.79 -25.78
CA ALA A 52 2.61 -3.55 -27.19
C ALA A 52 3.18 -4.82 -27.88
N THR A 53 4.00 -5.60 -27.17
CA THR A 53 4.69 -6.77 -27.74
C THR A 53 3.86 -8.06 -27.66
N GLU A 54 3.37 -8.41 -26.48
CA GLU A 54 2.74 -9.71 -26.22
C GLU A 54 1.24 -9.71 -26.54
N LEU A 55 0.55 -8.62 -26.22
CA LEU A 55 -0.90 -8.50 -26.42
C LEU A 55 -1.28 -7.74 -27.69
N ASN A 56 -0.29 -7.13 -28.37
CA ASN A 56 -0.46 -6.30 -29.55
C ASN A 56 -1.55 -5.22 -29.39
N ARG A 57 -1.76 -4.74 -28.16
CA ARG A 57 -2.62 -3.59 -27.84
C ARG A 57 -1.75 -2.35 -27.86
N LYS A 58 -2.10 -1.43 -28.77
CA LYS A 58 -1.42 -0.14 -28.89
C LYS A 58 -2.26 0.94 -28.24
N PRO A 59 -1.62 2.04 -27.77
CA PRO A 59 -2.35 3.21 -27.32
C PRO A 59 -3.26 3.74 -28.42
N ASP A 60 -4.38 4.35 -28.03
CA ASP A 60 -5.30 5.02 -28.96
C ASP A 60 -4.66 6.29 -29.58
N GLU A 61 -5.42 7.00 -30.41
CA GLU A 61 -4.98 8.25 -31.04
C GLU A 61 -4.65 9.37 -30.04
N ASN A 62 -5.17 9.29 -28.82
CA ASN A 62 -4.90 10.20 -27.70
C ASN A 62 -3.72 9.73 -26.82
N GLY A 63 -3.11 8.58 -27.13
CA GLY A 63 -2.03 7.99 -26.36
C GLY A 63 -2.48 7.26 -25.09
N ILE A 64 -3.76 6.89 -24.99
CA ILE A 64 -4.33 6.16 -23.84
C ILE A 64 -4.26 4.66 -24.12
N LEU A 65 -3.70 3.89 -23.17
CA LEU A 65 -3.63 2.43 -23.23
C LEU A 65 -4.59 1.82 -22.21
N ASP A 66 -5.51 0.99 -22.68
CA ASP A 66 -6.40 0.21 -21.82
C ASP A 66 -5.65 -1.01 -21.24
N ILE A 67 -5.59 -1.04 -19.91
CA ILE A 67 -4.90 -2.07 -19.14
C ILE A 67 -5.87 -2.86 -18.26
N ASP A 68 -5.58 -4.15 -18.09
CA ASP A 68 -6.32 -5.07 -17.25
C ASP A 68 -5.71 -5.06 -15.84
N VAL A 69 -6.45 -4.55 -14.84
CA VAL A 69 -5.94 -4.35 -13.47
C VAL A 69 -6.71 -5.15 -12.42
N SER A 70 -5.99 -5.57 -11.39
CA SER A 70 -6.54 -6.08 -10.13
C SER A 70 -6.38 -5.02 -9.04
N ASP A 71 -7.37 -4.95 -8.15
CA ASP A 71 -7.32 -4.13 -6.92
C ASP A 71 -6.51 -4.83 -5.83
N GLY A 72 -6.02 -4.03 -4.88
CA GLY A 72 -5.27 -4.42 -3.71
C GLY A 72 -6.14 -5.01 -2.59
N SER A 73 -5.49 -5.36 -1.48
CA SER A 73 -6.11 -6.11 -0.39
C SER A 73 -6.44 -5.25 0.82
N TRP A 74 -7.60 -5.50 1.42
CA TRP A 74 -8.03 -4.90 2.70
C TRP A 74 -7.70 -5.82 3.87
N HIS A 75 -7.33 -5.26 5.03
CA HIS A 75 -7.02 -6.06 6.22
C HIS A 75 -8.22 -6.89 6.71
N THR A 76 -9.43 -6.32 6.60
CA THR A 76 -10.68 -7.04 6.81
C THR A 76 -11.59 -6.78 5.61
N PRO A 77 -12.17 -7.83 4.99
CA PRO A 77 -13.11 -7.64 3.89
C PRO A 77 -14.30 -6.78 4.33
N GLY A 78 -14.60 -5.73 3.57
CA GLY A 78 -15.79 -4.90 3.74
C GLY A 78 -15.52 -3.43 4.06
N HIS A 79 -16.45 -2.56 3.66
CA HIS A 79 -16.37 -1.08 3.69
C HIS A 79 -16.11 -0.43 5.07
N LYS A 80 -15.97 -1.20 6.15
CA LYS A 80 -15.66 -0.69 7.50
C LYS A 80 -14.19 -0.86 7.88
N SER A 81 -13.35 -1.41 7.01
CA SER A 81 -11.91 -1.50 7.25
C SER A 81 -11.29 -0.11 7.22
N LEU A 82 -10.84 0.35 8.38
CA LEU A 82 -10.16 1.63 8.54
C LEU A 82 -8.64 1.51 8.35
N LEU A 83 -8.19 0.32 7.95
CA LEU A 83 -6.82 -0.04 7.64
C LEU A 83 -6.86 -0.86 6.34
N GLY A 84 -6.17 -0.39 5.31
CA GLY A 84 -6.12 -1.05 4.02
C GLY A 84 -5.00 -0.50 3.15
N THR A 85 -4.59 -1.30 2.18
CA THR A 85 -3.68 -0.85 1.12
C THR A 85 -4.36 -1.16 -0.20
N GLY A 86 -4.81 -0.11 -0.88
CA GLY A 86 -5.24 -0.22 -2.27
C GLY A 86 -4.01 -0.23 -3.15
N ALA A 87 -3.95 -1.15 -4.11
CA ALA A 87 -2.86 -1.19 -5.08
C ALA A 87 -3.45 -1.53 -6.44
N ILE A 88 -3.08 -0.79 -7.46
CA ILE A 88 -3.42 -1.08 -8.84
C ILE A 88 -2.32 -1.97 -9.38
N ILE A 89 -2.64 -3.25 -9.55
CA ILE A 89 -1.69 -4.27 -10.01
C ILE A 89 -2.09 -4.70 -11.41
N ASP A 90 -1.18 -4.60 -12.37
CA ASP A 90 -1.42 -5.14 -13.71
C ASP A 90 -1.52 -6.66 -13.66
N VAL A 91 -2.57 -7.21 -14.28
CA VAL A 91 -2.90 -8.65 -14.17
C VAL A 91 -1.86 -9.53 -14.88
N HIS A 92 -1.23 -9.02 -15.95
CA HIS A 92 -0.34 -9.82 -16.78
C HIS A 92 1.11 -9.77 -16.31
N THR A 93 1.61 -8.59 -15.97
CA THR A 93 2.98 -8.40 -15.49
C THR A 93 3.12 -8.58 -13.98
N GLY A 94 2.04 -8.44 -13.22
CA GLY A 94 2.05 -8.44 -11.77
C GLY A 94 2.73 -7.20 -11.16
N LEU A 95 3.03 -6.18 -11.96
CA LEU A 95 3.64 -4.94 -11.50
C LEU A 95 2.60 -4.01 -10.87
N VAL A 96 3.01 -3.34 -9.79
CA VAL A 96 2.18 -2.33 -9.12
C VAL A 96 2.39 -1.00 -9.82
N LEU A 97 1.32 -0.46 -10.41
CA LEU A 97 1.32 0.82 -11.12
C LEU A 97 1.13 1.99 -10.16
N ASP A 98 0.23 1.81 -9.19
CA ASP A 98 -0.04 2.81 -8.16
C ASP A 98 -0.49 2.12 -6.87
N TYR A 99 -0.30 2.79 -5.74
CA TYR A 99 -0.75 2.30 -4.45
C TYR A 99 -1.16 3.43 -3.50
N GLU A 100 -2.19 3.18 -2.72
CA GLU A 100 -2.64 4.06 -1.66
C GLU A 100 -2.74 3.30 -0.33
N ASN A 101 -2.13 3.87 0.70
CA ASN A 101 -2.21 3.34 2.06
C ASN A 101 -3.25 4.10 2.88
N LEU A 102 -4.29 3.40 3.30
CA LEU A 102 -5.33 3.91 4.18
C LEU A 102 -5.04 3.49 5.61
N SER A 103 -4.76 4.47 6.47
CA SER A 103 -4.54 4.22 7.89
C SER A 103 -5.12 5.31 8.77
N LYS A 104 -5.57 4.93 9.97
CA LYS A 104 -5.92 5.90 11.03
C LYS A 104 -4.71 6.61 11.63
N PHE A 105 -3.51 6.14 11.32
CA PHE A 105 -2.27 6.61 11.93
C PHE A 105 -1.44 7.34 10.89
N CYS A 106 -1.42 8.66 10.98
CA CYS A 106 -0.48 9.46 10.23
C CYS A 106 0.71 9.82 11.12
N THR A 107 1.91 9.38 10.74
CA THR A 107 3.16 9.70 11.48
C THR A 107 3.35 11.21 11.63
N LYS A 108 3.03 11.99 10.59
CA LYS A 108 3.10 13.46 10.64
C LYS A 108 2.14 14.04 11.67
N CYS A 109 0.88 13.59 11.68
CA CYS A 109 -0.10 14.01 12.68
C CYS A 109 0.33 13.61 14.10
N ASN A 110 0.95 12.45 14.27
CA ASN A 110 1.43 12.00 15.57
C ASN A 110 2.60 12.86 16.08
N ILE A 111 3.56 13.20 15.22
CA ILE A 111 4.67 14.10 15.54
C ILE A 111 4.14 15.49 15.92
N LYS A 112 3.26 16.06 15.09
CA LYS A 112 2.67 17.38 15.33
C LYS A 112 1.82 17.40 16.61
N ASN A 113 1.08 16.34 16.91
CA ASN A 113 0.38 16.21 18.19
C ASN A 113 1.34 16.15 19.39
N ALA A 114 2.50 15.50 19.25
CA ALA A 114 3.50 15.47 20.30
C ALA A 114 4.16 16.85 20.52
N GLU A 115 4.32 17.64 19.45
CA GLU A 115 4.80 19.03 19.53
C GLU A 115 3.75 19.96 20.14
N LEU A 116 2.48 19.84 19.72
CA LEU A 116 1.37 20.65 20.24
C LEU A 116 1.09 20.37 21.72
N LYS A 117 1.21 19.11 22.17
CA LYS A 117 1.07 18.74 23.59
C LYS A 117 2.16 19.33 24.50
N LYS A 118 3.29 19.81 23.96
CA LYS A 118 4.32 20.52 24.74
C LYS A 118 3.97 21.99 24.96
N ASN A 119 3.04 22.54 24.18
CA ASN A 119 2.54 23.90 24.31
C ASN A 119 1.13 23.82 24.89
N ASP A 120 1.02 23.81 26.22
CA ASP A 120 -0.15 23.43 27.06
C ASP A 120 -1.50 24.18 26.84
N ASN A 121 -1.67 24.92 25.73
CA ASN A 121 -2.88 25.71 25.45
C ASN A 121 -3.64 25.30 24.18
N TYR A 122 -3.19 24.29 23.41
CA TYR A 122 -3.87 23.91 22.17
C TYR A 122 -4.92 22.80 22.39
N ARG A 123 -6.20 23.20 22.42
CA ARG A 123 -7.38 22.32 22.55
C ARG A 123 -7.99 21.97 21.18
N GLY A 124 -7.15 21.83 20.14
CA GLY A 124 -7.60 21.40 18.81
C GLY A 124 -7.96 19.91 18.81
N THR A 125 -9.06 19.55 18.17
CA THR A 125 -9.43 18.15 17.98
C THR A 125 -8.69 17.59 16.77
N ILE A 126 -8.52 16.26 16.72
CA ILE A 126 -7.88 15.54 15.58
C ILE A 126 -8.54 15.87 14.22
N ARG A 127 -9.72 16.50 14.23
CA ARG A 127 -10.48 16.94 13.06
C ARG A 127 -9.97 18.22 12.40
N ASP A 128 -9.06 18.96 13.05
CA ASP A 128 -8.66 20.31 12.60
C ASP A 128 -7.40 20.32 11.70
N MET A 129 -6.91 19.15 11.26
CA MET A 129 -5.80 19.04 10.30
C MET A 129 -6.30 18.63 8.92
N GLU A 130 -6.88 19.58 8.19
CA GLU A 130 -7.15 19.51 6.74
C GLU A 130 -5.85 19.60 5.92
N ASP A 131 -4.86 18.75 6.19
CA ASP A 131 -3.84 18.47 5.18
C ASP A 131 -4.47 17.44 4.22
N ARG A 132 -4.80 17.93 3.01
CA ARG A 132 -5.48 17.25 1.88
C ARG A 132 -4.80 15.95 1.36
N THR A 133 -3.87 15.37 2.13
CA THR A 133 -3.21 14.09 1.88
C THR A 133 -3.61 12.98 2.86
N CYS A 134 -4.40 13.30 3.89
CA CYS A 134 -5.10 12.32 4.71
C CYS A 134 -6.57 12.33 4.30
N PHE A 135 -6.88 11.69 3.17
CA PHE A 135 -8.21 11.80 2.59
C PHE A 135 -9.26 11.15 3.47
N ARG A 136 -10.35 11.89 3.57
CA ARG A 136 -11.62 11.61 4.23
C ARG A 136 -12.41 10.69 3.30
N VAL A 137 -12.85 9.53 3.82
CA VAL A 137 -13.87 8.69 3.16
C VAL A 137 -15.16 9.47 3.00
#